data_AF-A0A928WXG4-F1
#
_entry.id   AF-A0A928WXG4-F1
#
_cell.length_a   1.000
_cell.length_b   1.000
_cell.length_c   1.000
_cell.angle_alpha   90.00
_cell.angle_beta   90.00
_cell.angle_gamma   90.00
#
_symmetry.space_group_name_H-M   'P 1'
#
loop_
_entity.id
_entity.type
_entity.pdbx_description
1 polymer ?
#
loop_
_entity_poly.entity_id
_entity_poly.type
_entity_poly.pdbx_seq_one_letter_code
_entity_poly.pdbx_strand_id
1 'polypeptide(L)'
;MAELITEVETGGHGSVCITIPPDILPDLPNSDFRLLGKQGFVWYEDFVAFRNIGDSRSYSVKIYLSEELSLQEDIKRSILLPYTVQPPGELLVTGSYGECHSFQITPGKYQLLFESRFMTDQEIAASIEYNRRLSEVGGPNPEFGEEARPQLFIFTFIPTTDEVEAKIIHPTYETLVRQYRGLITSTGFDPRKELVLHHTSRPPGYP
;
A
#
# COMPACT_ATOMS: atom_id res chain seq x y z
N MET A 1 12.36 -14.94 -10.08
CA MET A 1 12.69 -14.76 -8.64
C MET A 1 12.76 -13.26 -8.38
N ALA A 2 12.14 -12.75 -7.31
CA ALA A 2 12.15 -11.31 -7.02
C ALA A 2 13.47 -10.88 -6.36
N GLU A 3 14.09 -9.83 -6.88
CA GLU A 3 15.31 -9.19 -6.37
C GLU A 3 14.94 -7.96 -5.53
N LEU A 4 15.48 -7.85 -4.31
CA LEU A 4 15.29 -6.67 -3.46
C LEU A 4 16.20 -5.54 -3.98
N ILE A 5 15.59 -4.45 -4.45
CA ILE A 5 16.31 -3.24 -4.87
C ILE A 5 16.72 -2.42 -3.64
N THR A 6 15.74 -2.13 -2.77
CA THR A 6 15.97 -1.32 -1.57
C THR A 6 14.92 -1.61 -0.50
N GLU A 7 15.32 -1.40 0.75
CA GLU A 7 14.44 -1.41 1.91
C GLU A 7 14.61 -0.09 2.65
N VAL A 8 13.49 0.54 2.96
CA VAL A 8 13.41 1.85 3.57
C VAL A 8 12.47 1.76 4.77
N GLU A 9 13.00 2.01 5.96
CA GLU A 9 12.17 2.25 7.13
C GLU A 9 11.86 3.74 7.18
N THR A 10 10.57 4.08 7.18
CA THR A 10 10.11 5.46 7.25
C THR A 10 8.96 5.53 8.25
N GLY A 11 8.54 6.73 8.60
CA GLY A 11 7.25 6.87 9.25
C GLY A 11 6.53 8.09 8.76
N GLY A 12 5.26 8.13 9.14
CA GLY A 12 4.32 9.04 8.54
C GLY A 12 2.92 8.74 9.00
N HIS A 13 2.08 9.77 8.99
CA HIS A 13 0.64 9.59 8.98
C HIS A 13 0.14 9.54 7.55
N GLY A 14 -0.38 8.38 7.15
CA GLY A 14 -1.43 8.33 6.15
C GLY A 14 -1.06 7.79 4.79
N SER A 15 0.12 8.09 4.21
CA SER A 15 0.46 7.56 2.88
C SER A 15 1.95 7.46 2.55
N VAL A 16 2.27 6.49 1.70
CA VAL A 16 3.55 6.32 1.01
C VAL A 16 3.39 6.68 -0.47
N CYS A 17 4.41 7.29 -1.06
CA CYS A 17 4.42 7.64 -2.48
C CYS A 17 5.67 7.13 -3.19
N ILE A 18 5.54 6.81 -4.48
CA ILE A 18 6.66 6.68 -5.42
C ILE A 18 6.50 7.77 -6.48
N THR A 19 7.57 8.51 -6.72
CA THR A 19 7.61 9.64 -7.66
C THR A 19 8.97 9.77 -8.32
N ILE A 20 9.05 10.55 -9.39
CA ILE A 20 10.31 11.05 -9.94
C ILE A 20 10.89 12.21 -9.10
N PRO A 21 12.21 12.52 -9.21
CA PRO A 21 12.87 13.62 -8.51
C PRO A 21 12.21 15.01 -8.67
N PRO A 22 12.32 15.89 -7.65
CA PRO A 22 11.61 17.18 -7.57
C PRO A 22 11.94 18.17 -8.67
N ASP A 23 13.10 18.05 -9.28
CA ASP A 23 13.53 18.87 -10.42
C ASP A 23 12.65 18.64 -11.66
N ILE A 24 11.82 17.58 -11.62
CA ILE A 24 10.87 17.13 -12.64
C ILE A 24 9.51 16.85 -12.00
N LEU A 25 9.19 17.37 -10.80
CA LEU A 25 7.86 17.12 -10.22
C LEU A 25 6.81 17.70 -11.17
N PRO A 26 5.93 16.87 -11.76
CA PRO A 26 4.81 17.40 -12.51
C PRO A 26 3.98 18.27 -11.56
N ASP A 27 3.24 19.23 -12.10
CA ASP A 27 2.17 19.91 -11.39
C ASP A 27 1.18 18.82 -10.94
N LEU A 28 1.42 18.19 -9.79
CA LEU A 28 0.61 17.12 -9.27
C LEU A 28 -0.74 17.76 -9.00
N PRO A 29 -1.81 17.41 -9.76
CA PRO A 29 -3.02 18.20 -9.76
C PRO A 29 -3.76 18.20 -8.41
N ASN A 30 -3.23 17.49 -7.40
CA ASN A 30 -3.71 17.43 -6.03
C ASN A 30 -2.56 17.18 -5.02
N SER A 31 -1.69 18.17 -4.83
CA SER A 31 -0.71 18.19 -3.72
C SER A 31 -1.37 18.13 -2.33
N ASP A 32 -2.64 18.50 -2.26
CA ASP A 32 -3.55 18.15 -1.17
C ASP A 32 -3.99 16.68 -1.37
N PHE A 33 -3.39 15.74 -0.63
CA PHE A 33 -3.67 14.27 -0.61
C PHE A 33 -5.16 13.85 -0.41
N ARG A 34 -6.10 14.80 -0.46
CA ARG A 34 -7.55 14.65 -0.39
C ARG A 34 -8.12 13.69 -1.45
N LEU A 35 -7.42 13.45 -2.56
CA LEU A 35 -7.80 12.47 -3.59
C LEU A 35 -7.64 10.99 -3.19
N LEU A 36 -6.85 10.67 -2.15
CA LEU A 36 -6.83 9.31 -1.58
C LEU A 36 -8.22 8.90 -1.04
N GLY A 37 -9.14 9.87 -0.90
CA GLY A 37 -10.35 9.86 -0.08
C GLY A 37 -11.44 8.82 -0.41
N LYS A 38 -11.35 8.00 -1.46
CA LYS A 38 -12.35 6.93 -1.70
C LYS A 38 -11.77 5.53 -1.89
N GLN A 39 -10.76 5.38 -2.74
CA GLN A 39 -10.15 4.09 -3.07
C GLN A 39 -8.87 3.79 -2.28
N GLY A 40 -8.36 4.77 -1.52
CA GLY A 40 -7.15 4.64 -0.71
C GLY A 40 -5.85 4.65 -1.51
N PHE A 41 -5.86 5.07 -2.77
CA PHE A 41 -4.68 5.28 -3.60
C PHE A 41 -4.98 6.27 -4.73
N VAL A 42 -3.94 6.85 -5.32
CA VAL A 42 -4.00 7.67 -6.54
C VAL A 42 -2.81 7.31 -7.42
N TRP A 43 -2.98 7.42 -8.73
CA TRP A 43 -1.98 7.04 -9.71
C TRP A 43 -2.04 7.95 -10.94
N TYR A 44 -0.85 8.32 -11.42
CA TYR A 44 -0.53 8.96 -12.69
C TYR A 44 0.69 8.26 -13.28
N GLU A 45 1.02 8.52 -14.55
CA GLU A 45 2.05 7.78 -15.29
C GLU A 45 3.40 7.62 -14.56
N ASP A 46 3.82 8.65 -13.80
CA ASP A 46 5.10 8.79 -13.10
C ASP A 46 4.95 8.97 -11.58
N PHE A 47 3.74 8.78 -11.05
CA PHE A 47 3.44 9.00 -9.64
C PHE A 47 2.40 8.01 -9.13
N VAL A 48 2.69 7.43 -7.96
CA VAL A 48 1.70 6.68 -7.19
C VAL A 48 1.73 7.11 -5.74
N ALA A 49 0.56 7.12 -5.11
CA ALA A 49 0.46 7.24 -3.67
C ALA A 49 -0.58 6.26 -3.12
N PHE A 50 -0.24 5.62 -2.01
CA PHE A 50 -1.08 4.63 -1.36
C PHE A 50 -1.31 5.03 0.09
N ARG A 51 -2.58 4.95 0.52
CA ARG A 51 -2.96 5.17 1.90
C ARG A 51 -2.66 3.95 2.75
N ASN A 52 -2.23 4.19 3.98
CA ASN A 52 -2.11 3.19 5.05
C ASN A 52 -3.43 2.42 5.24
N ILE A 53 -3.33 1.11 5.52
CA ILE A 53 -4.48 0.23 5.83
C ILE A 53 -4.96 0.34 7.28
N GLY A 54 -4.08 0.75 8.21
CA GLY A 54 -4.41 1.03 9.62
C GLY A 54 -3.86 2.38 10.08
N ASP A 55 -4.07 2.70 11.35
CA ASP A 55 -3.64 3.97 11.99
C ASP A 55 -2.23 3.86 12.60
N SER A 56 -1.33 3.15 11.91
CA SER A 56 0.06 3.03 12.32
C SER A 56 0.83 4.31 11.96
N ARG A 57 1.62 4.80 12.92
CA ARG A 57 2.49 5.98 12.74
C ARG A 57 3.85 5.66 12.12
N SER A 58 4.06 4.39 11.74
CA SER A 58 5.29 3.87 11.18
C SER A 58 4.99 2.76 10.19
N TYR A 59 5.81 2.67 9.15
CA TYR A 59 5.75 1.61 8.15
C TYR A 59 7.12 1.36 7.53
N SER A 60 7.40 0.12 7.18
CA SER A 60 8.55 -0.25 6.36
C SER A 60 8.13 -0.35 4.90
N VAL A 61 9.03 0.02 4.00
CA VAL A 61 8.85 -0.07 2.55
C VAL A 61 9.92 -0.98 1.97
N LYS A 62 9.51 -2.00 1.24
CA LYS A 62 10.40 -2.86 0.45
C LYS A 62 10.10 -2.70 -1.03
N ILE A 63 11.16 -2.55 -1.82
CA ILE A 63 11.06 -2.38 -3.26
C ILE A 63 11.78 -3.54 -3.94
N TYR A 64 11.06 -4.23 -4.81
CA TYR A 64 11.54 -5.38 -5.55
C TYR A 64 11.47 -5.16 -7.04
N LEU A 65 12.37 -5.83 -7.76
CA LEU A 65 12.26 -6.11 -9.19
C LEU A 65 11.93 -7.60 -9.35
N SER A 66 10.93 -7.93 -10.16
CA SER A 66 10.59 -9.32 -10.46
C SER A 66 10.32 -9.50 -11.93
N GLU A 67 10.67 -10.65 -12.49
CA GLU A 67 10.31 -11.02 -13.87
C GLU A 67 8.85 -11.46 -13.99
N GLU A 68 8.24 -11.90 -12.87
CA GLU A 68 6.91 -12.49 -12.85
C GLU A 68 6.03 -11.88 -11.76
N LEU A 69 4.72 -11.85 -12.02
CA LEU A 69 3.72 -11.47 -11.03
C LEU A 69 3.52 -12.61 -10.04
N SER A 70 3.88 -12.38 -8.79
CA SER A 70 3.62 -13.28 -7.67
C SER A 70 3.10 -12.47 -6.49
N LEU A 71 1.99 -12.91 -5.91
CA LEU A 71 1.41 -12.29 -4.72
C LEU A 71 2.09 -12.86 -3.47
N GLN A 72 2.34 -12.00 -2.49
CA GLN A 72 2.87 -12.43 -1.20
C GLN A 72 1.76 -13.05 -0.34
N GLU A 73 2.14 -13.94 0.56
CA GLU A 73 1.22 -14.48 1.57
C GLU A 73 0.89 -13.40 2.63
N ASP A 74 -0.25 -13.58 3.32
CA ASP A 74 -0.72 -12.69 4.40
C ASP A 74 -0.93 -11.21 4.03
N ILE A 75 -1.02 -10.91 2.74
CA ILE A 75 -1.31 -9.56 2.25
C ILE A 75 -2.76 -9.16 2.53
N LYS A 76 -2.93 -7.96 3.10
CA LYS A 76 -4.25 -7.38 3.40
C LYS A 76 -4.80 -6.56 2.24
N ARG A 77 -3.93 -6.05 1.38
CA ARG A 77 -4.31 -5.25 0.21
C ARG A 77 -3.28 -5.38 -0.89
N SER A 78 -3.74 -5.63 -2.12
CA SER A 78 -2.92 -5.76 -3.32
C SER A 78 -3.54 -4.97 -4.47
N ILE A 79 -2.76 -4.14 -5.15
CA ILE A 79 -3.18 -3.31 -6.28
C ILE A 79 -2.12 -3.41 -7.38
N LEU A 80 -2.55 -3.68 -8.60
CA LEU A 80 -1.71 -3.68 -9.79
C LEU A 80 -1.97 -2.43 -10.61
N LEU A 81 -0.93 -1.71 -11.02
CA LEU A 81 -1.02 -0.50 -11.82
C LEU A 81 0.01 -0.52 -12.96
N PRO A 82 -0.28 0.05 -14.13
CA PRO A 82 0.78 0.48 -15.04
C PRO A 82 1.66 1.53 -14.37
N TYR A 83 2.97 1.49 -14.62
CA TYR A 83 3.89 2.53 -14.17
C TYR A 83 5.02 2.73 -15.19
N THR A 84 5.35 3.97 -15.51
CA THR A 84 6.44 4.28 -16.43
C THR A 84 7.61 4.88 -15.67
N VAL A 85 8.78 4.26 -15.80
CA VAL A 85 10.03 4.81 -15.29
C VAL A 85 10.70 5.59 -16.43
N GLN A 86 10.78 6.90 -16.26
CA GLN A 86 11.45 7.79 -17.21
C GLN A 86 12.97 7.75 -17.03
N PRO A 87 13.76 8.00 -18.09
CA PRO A 87 15.19 8.26 -17.94
C PRO A 87 15.45 9.41 -16.95
N PRO A 88 16.46 9.32 -16.06
CA PRO A 88 17.54 8.33 -16.04
C PRO A 88 17.23 7.02 -15.31
N GLY A 89 16.03 6.85 -14.74
CA GLY A 89 15.69 5.68 -13.91
C GLY A 89 15.69 5.95 -12.40
N GLU A 90 15.89 7.20 -12.00
CA GLU A 90 15.84 7.61 -10.61
C GLU A 90 14.39 7.76 -10.14
N LEU A 91 14.07 7.12 -9.02
CA LEU A 91 12.79 7.22 -8.34
C LEU A 91 13.00 7.57 -6.87
N LEU A 92 11.99 8.19 -6.28
CA LEU A 92 11.94 8.55 -4.87
C LEU A 92 10.79 7.82 -4.21
N VAL A 93 11.07 7.24 -3.04
CA VAL A 93 10.02 6.88 -2.07
C VAL A 93 9.93 7.97 -1.04
N THR A 94 8.73 8.50 -0.84
CA THR A 94 8.48 9.53 0.15
C THR A 94 7.41 9.11 1.15
N GLY A 95 7.68 9.44 2.42
CA GLY A 95 6.73 9.32 3.50
C GLY A 95 6.12 10.65 3.92
N SER A 96 5.17 10.60 4.84
CA SER A 96 4.39 11.79 5.22
C SER A 96 5.16 12.81 6.08
N TYR A 97 6.31 12.44 6.64
CA TYR A 97 7.18 13.35 7.42
C TYR A 97 8.35 13.93 6.63
N GLY A 98 8.32 13.87 5.30
CA GLY A 98 9.35 14.47 4.45
C GLY A 98 10.63 13.65 4.32
N GLU A 99 10.67 12.44 4.87
CA GLU A 99 11.68 11.44 4.55
C GLU A 99 11.56 11.06 3.08
N CYS A 100 12.69 11.13 2.39
CA CYS A 100 12.81 10.87 0.96
C CYS A 100 14.01 9.98 0.73
N HIS A 101 13.79 8.85 0.07
CA HIS A 101 14.81 7.88 -0.27
C HIS A 101 14.83 7.67 -1.76
N SER A 102 15.97 7.92 -2.41
CA SER A 102 16.14 7.65 -3.83
C SER A 102 16.60 6.22 -4.06
N PHE A 103 16.18 5.67 -5.20
CA PHE A 103 16.63 4.38 -5.72
C PHE A 103 16.64 4.41 -7.24
N GLN A 104 17.36 3.47 -7.83
CA GLN A 104 17.53 3.37 -9.28
C GLN A 104 16.86 2.12 -9.81
N ILE A 105 16.15 2.26 -10.92
CA ILE A 105 15.59 1.17 -11.69
C ILE A 105 15.74 1.48 -13.18
N THR A 106 15.90 0.47 -14.02
CA THR A 106 16.07 0.69 -15.46
C THR A 106 14.85 1.42 -16.04
N PRO A 107 15.03 2.46 -16.87
CA PRO A 107 13.91 3.12 -17.55
C PRO A 107 13.09 2.13 -18.39
N GLY A 108 11.76 2.29 -18.39
CA GLY A 108 10.87 1.39 -19.11
C GLY A 108 9.44 1.38 -18.56
N LYS A 109 8.62 0.47 -19.12
CA LYS A 109 7.25 0.23 -18.67
C LYS A 109 7.20 -0.93 -17.71
N TYR A 110 6.40 -0.79 -16.66
CA TYR A 110 6.27 -1.75 -15.59
C TYR A 110 4.80 -2.01 -15.25
N GLN A 111 4.53 -3.26 -14.88
CA GLN A 111 3.45 -3.58 -13.97
C GLN A 111 3.95 -3.34 -12.55
N LEU A 112 3.39 -2.35 -11.87
CA LEU A 112 3.66 -2.08 -10.47
C LEU A 112 2.63 -2.80 -9.60
N LEU A 113 3.08 -3.81 -8.87
CA LEU A 113 2.29 -4.46 -7.83
C LEU A 113 2.60 -3.78 -6.49
N PHE A 114 1.60 -3.12 -5.92
CA PHE A 114 1.60 -2.66 -4.54
C PHE A 114 0.92 -3.68 -3.64
N GLU A 115 1.59 -4.06 -2.55
CA GLU A 115 1.04 -4.91 -1.51
C GLU A 115 1.25 -4.29 -0.13
N SER A 116 0.31 -4.53 0.77
CA SER A 116 0.43 -4.08 2.16
C SER A 116 -0.16 -5.05 3.16
N ARG A 117 0.52 -5.15 4.31
CA ARG A 117 0.08 -5.91 5.49
C ARG A 117 0.61 -5.27 6.76
N PHE A 118 0.16 -5.76 7.90
CA PHE A 118 0.82 -5.46 9.17
C PHE A 118 2.14 -6.24 9.26
N MET A 119 3.14 -5.64 9.91
CA MET A 119 4.40 -6.27 10.22
C MET A 119 4.18 -7.36 11.28
N THR A 120 4.89 -8.48 11.11
CA THR A 120 4.94 -9.58 12.09
C THR A 120 5.70 -9.15 13.34
N ASP A 121 5.53 -9.87 14.45
CA ASP A 121 6.26 -9.57 15.69
C ASP A 121 7.77 -9.68 15.51
N GLN A 122 8.23 -10.62 14.68
CA GLN A 122 9.64 -10.78 14.35
C GLN A 122 10.19 -9.57 13.57
N GLU A 123 9.46 -9.09 12.57
CA GLU A 123 9.87 -7.89 11.81
C GLU A 123 9.85 -6.63 12.69
N ILE A 124 8.84 -6.49 13.55
CA ILE A 124 8.76 -5.40 14.52
C ILE A 124 9.97 -5.42 15.46
N ALA A 125 10.34 -6.60 15.98
CA ALA A 125 11.49 -6.75 16.87
C ALA A 125 12.81 -6.42 16.17
N ALA A 126 12.91 -6.67 14.86
CA ALA A 126 14.10 -6.38 14.06
C ALA A 126 14.19 -4.92 13.59
N SER A 127 13.09 -4.17 13.60
CA SER A 127 13.04 -2.80 13.06
C SER A 127 13.68 -1.79 14.02
N ILE A 128 14.82 -1.23 13.64
CA ILE A 128 15.53 -0.24 14.47
C ILE A 128 14.73 1.05 14.51
N GLU A 129 14.20 1.49 13.38
CA GLU A 129 13.50 2.76 13.26
C GLU A 129 12.16 2.77 13.99
N TYR A 130 11.41 1.66 13.91
CA TYR A 130 10.16 1.54 14.68
C TYR A 130 10.44 1.60 16.19
N ASN A 131 11.44 0.87 16.67
CA ASN A 131 11.82 0.87 18.08
C ASN A 131 12.31 2.25 18.54
N ARG A 132 13.05 2.98 17.69
CA ARG A 132 13.43 4.37 17.95
C ARG A 132 12.19 5.26 18.09
N ARG A 133 11.24 5.20 17.14
CA ARG A 133 10.03 6.03 17.16
C ARG A 133 9.10 5.72 18.32
N LEU A 134 8.98 4.45 18.72
CA LEU A 134 8.20 4.07 19.90
C LEU A 134 8.63 4.84 21.15
N SER A 135 9.93 5.15 21.28
CA SER A 135 10.46 5.95 22.38
C SER A 135 10.11 7.44 22.27
N GLU A 136 9.82 7.94 21.07
CA GLU A 136 9.55 9.36 20.79
C GLU A 136 8.05 9.70 20.82
N VAL A 137 7.20 8.85 20.26
CA VAL A 137 5.76 9.13 20.10
C VAL A 137 4.88 8.47 21.16
N GLY A 138 5.49 7.74 22.10
CA GLY A 138 4.78 6.82 22.99
C GLY A 138 4.32 5.59 22.21
N GLY A 139 4.22 4.45 22.89
CA GLY A 139 3.88 3.17 22.24
C GLY A 139 2.58 3.19 21.40
N PRO A 140 2.27 2.10 20.69
CA PRO A 140 1.02 2.01 19.94
C PRO A 140 -0.16 2.34 20.84
N ASN A 141 -1.12 3.14 20.37
CA ASN A 141 -2.33 3.41 21.15
C ASN A 141 -3.11 2.08 21.27
N PRO A 142 -3.27 1.52 22.48
CA PRO A 142 -3.91 0.22 22.68
C PRO A 142 -5.39 0.21 22.23
N GLU A 143 -6.03 1.38 22.09
CA GLU A 143 -7.40 1.50 21.59
C GLU A 143 -7.56 1.05 20.14
N PHE A 144 -6.49 1.07 19.34
CA PHE A 144 -6.53 0.67 17.92
C PHE A 144 -6.14 -0.80 17.68
N GLY A 145 -5.80 -1.56 18.73
CA GLY A 145 -5.53 -3.00 18.63
C GLY A 145 -4.51 -3.36 17.53
N GLU A 146 -4.87 -4.28 16.63
CA GLU A 146 -4.01 -4.68 15.49
C GLU A 146 -3.75 -3.55 14.50
N GLU A 147 -4.66 -2.57 14.38
CA GLU A 147 -4.52 -1.44 13.44
C GLU A 147 -3.44 -0.44 13.88
N ALA A 148 -2.98 -0.55 15.14
CA ALA A 148 -1.83 0.20 15.66
C ALA A 148 -0.48 -0.41 15.23
N ARG A 149 -0.47 -1.65 14.69
CA ARG A 149 0.78 -2.32 14.30
C ARG A 149 1.40 -1.62 13.09
N PRO A 150 2.74 -1.50 13.04
CA PRO A 150 3.44 -1.03 11.85
C PRO A 150 3.03 -1.79 10.60
N GLN A 151 3.03 -1.08 9.48
CA GLN A 151 2.68 -1.67 8.19
C GLN A 151 3.93 -1.96 7.39
N LEU A 152 3.90 -3.02 6.60
CA LEU A 152 4.86 -3.26 5.55
C LEU A 152 4.21 -2.93 4.21
N PHE A 153 4.82 -2.04 3.46
CA PHE A 153 4.50 -1.75 2.07
C PHE A 153 5.52 -2.42 1.17
N ILE A 154 5.01 -3.11 0.16
CA ILE A 154 5.84 -3.84 -0.80
C ILE A 154 5.48 -3.31 -2.18
N PHE A 155 6.49 -2.85 -2.90
CA PHE A 155 6.37 -2.41 -4.27
C PHE A 155 7.19 -3.36 -5.13
N THR A 156 6.54 -4.09 -6.03
CA THR A 156 7.21 -4.97 -6.97
C THR A 156 7.05 -4.42 -8.37
N PHE A 157 8.17 -4.03 -8.97
CA PHE A 157 8.25 -3.62 -10.36
C PHE A 157 8.43 -4.86 -11.23
N ILE A 158 7.54 -5.06 -12.19
CA ILE A 158 7.59 -6.18 -13.12
C ILE A 158 7.69 -5.60 -14.54
N PRO A 159 8.85 -5.70 -15.22
CA PRO A 159 9.01 -5.19 -16.58
C PRO A 159 7.93 -5.73 -17.50
N THR A 160 7.40 -4.89 -18.39
CA THR A 160 6.38 -5.32 -19.36
C THR A 160 6.46 -4.55 -20.67
N THR A 161 6.03 -5.20 -21.74
CA THR A 161 5.77 -4.57 -23.04
C THR A 161 4.28 -4.37 -23.30
N ASP A 162 3.43 -4.98 -22.48
CA ASP A 162 1.98 -5.06 -22.70
C ASP A 162 1.26 -3.86 -22.08
N GLU A 163 0.03 -3.59 -22.54
CA GLU A 163 -0.86 -2.68 -21.83
C GLU A 163 -1.31 -3.31 -20.52
N VAL A 164 -1.12 -2.57 -19.42
CA VAL A 164 -1.48 -3.01 -18.07
C VAL A 164 -2.78 -2.31 -17.68
N GLU A 165 -3.82 -3.10 -17.40
CA GLU A 165 -5.04 -2.57 -16.81
C GLU A 165 -4.86 -2.42 -15.29
N ALA A 166 -5.19 -1.24 -14.77
CA ALA A 166 -5.20 -1.00 -13.33
C ALA A 166 -6.24 -1.88 -12.63
N LYS A 167 -5.82 -2.63 -11.61
CA LYS A 167 -6.68 -3.63 -10.95
C LYS A 167 -6.45 -3.68 -9.44
N ILE A 168 -7.55 -3.63 -8.68
CA ILE A 168 -7.53 -3.99 -7.26
C ILE A 168 -7.66 -5.51 -7.17
N ILE A 169 -6.65 -6.19 -6.65
CA ILE A 169 -6.62 -7.65 -6.49
C ILE A 169 -7.21 -8.04 -5.14
N HIS A 170 -6.72 -7.43 -4.06
CA HIS A 170 -7.24 -7.61 -2.71
C HIS A 170 -7.70 -6.25 -2.16
N PRO A 171 -9.02 -5.99 -2.04
CA PRO A 171 -9.53 -4.75 -1.48
C PRO A 171 -9.47 -4.77 0.06
N THR A 172 -9.36 -3.59 0.68
CA THR A 172 -9.55 -3.48 2.14
C THR A 172 -11.03 -3.54 2.51
N TYR A 173 -11.35 -3.92 3.75
CA TYR A 173 -12.71 -3.84 4.28
C TYR A 173 -13.34 -2.45 4.10
N GLU A 174 -12.58 -1.37 4.32
CA GLU A 174 -13.06 -0.02 4.04
C GLU A 174 -13.41 0.21 2.57
N THR A 175 -12.59 -0.33 1.65
CA THR A 175 -12.82 -0.24 0.20
C THR A 175 -14.10 -1.00 -0.16
N LEU A 176 -14.30 -2.19 0.40
CA LEU A 176 -15.51 -3.00 0.22
C LEU A 176 -16.74 -2.27 0.77
N VAL A 177 -16.73 -1.81 2.02
CA VAL A 177 -17.86 -1.09 2.64
C VAL A 177 -18.24 0.14 1.83
N ARG A 178 -17.28 0.85 1.24
CA ARG A 178 -17.53 2.03 0.40
C ARG A 178 -18.07 1.67 -0.99
N GLN A 179 -17.51 0.65 -1.65
CA GLN A 179 -18.06 0.12 -2.91
C GLN A 179 -19.49 -0.34 -2.72
N TYR A 180 -19.76 -1.10 -1.66
CA TYR A 180 -21.12 -1.52 -1.31
C TYR A 180 -22.01 -0.32 -1.00
N ARG A 181 -21.59 0.68 -0.20
CA ARG A 181 -22.40 1.90 0.04
C ARG A 181 -22.77 2.65 -1.24
N GLY A 182 -21.87 2.71 -2.23
CA GLY A 182 -22.19 3.26 -3.55
C GLY A 182 -23.28 2.46 -4.29
N LEU A 183 -23.28 1.14 -4.14
CA LEU A 183 -24.33 0.23 -4.65
C LEU A 183 -25.64 0.35 -3.86
N ILE A 184 -25.59 0.56 -2.52
CA ILE A 184 -26.79 0.81 -1.69
C ILE A 184 -27.56 2.02 -2.23
N THR A 185 -26.84 3.11 -2.53
CA THR A 185 -27.46 4.35 -3.03
C THR A 185 -28.06 4.23 -4.43
N SER A 186 -27.68 3.21 -5.23
CA SER A 186 -28.23 2.99 -6.57
C SER A 186 -29.24 1.84 -6.67
N THR A 187 -29.29 0.92 -5.69
CA THR A 187 -30.11 -0.31 -5.77
C THR A 187 -30.92 -0.65 -4.51
N GLY A 188 -30.76 0.08 -3.40
CA GLY A 188 -31.46 -0.21 -2.14
C GLY A 188 -30.93 -1.44 -1.38
N PHE A 189 -29.74 -1.92 -1.71
CA PHE A 189 -29.05 -3.04 -1.05
C PHE A 189 -28.64 -2.68 0.40
N ASP A 190 -28.65 -3.63 1.35
CA ASP A 190 -28.18 -3.41 2.74
C ASP A 190 -27.10 -4.46 3.11
N PRO A 191 -25.80 -4.11 3.08
CA PRO A 191 -24.70 -5.04 3.30
C PRO A 191 -24.59 -5.52 4.75
N ARG A 192 -25.27 -4.86 5.71
CA ARG A 192 -25.30 -5.34 7.10
C ARG A 192 -26.11 -6.62 7.26
N LYS A 193 -27.01 -6.93 6.32
CA LYS A 193 -27.83 -8.14 6.34
C LYS A 193 -27.13 -9.36 5.75
N GLU A 194 -26.20 -9.17 4.80
CA GLU A 194 -25.47 -10.31 4.19
C GLU A 194 -24.15 -10.65 4.89
N LEU A 195 -23.45 -9.68 5.50
CA LEU A 195 -22.23 -9.97 6.27
C LEU A 195 -22.49 -10.84 7.51
N VAL A 196 -23.72 -10.85 8.04
CA VAL A 196 -24.14 -11.76 9.14
C VAL A 196 -24.38 -13.19 8.63
N LEU A 197 -24.73 -13.36 7.34
CA LEU A 197 -25.01 -14.67 6.76
C LEU A 197 -23.73 -15.47 6.42
N HIS A 198 -22.60 -14.80 6.18
CA HIS A 198 -21.33 -15.49 5.90
C HIS A 198 -20.47 -15.78 7.14
N HIS A 199 -20.78 -15.20 8.31
CA HIS A 199 -20.08 -15.48 9.57
C HIS A 199 -20.81 -16.46 10.51
N THR A 200 -22.00 -16.95 10.14
CA THR A 200 -22.78 -17.87 11.00
C THR A 200 -22.81 -19.33 10.52
N SER A 201 -22.26 -19.65 9.35
CA SER A 201 -22.09 -21.05 8.93
C SER A 201 -20.82 -21.65 9.55
N ARG A 202 -20.94 -22.17 10.78
CA ARG A 202 -20.02 -23.22 11.26
C ARG A 202 -20.10 -24.39 10.27
N PRO A 203 -18.98 -24.96 9.79
CA PRO A 203 -19.03 -26.21 9.06
C PRO A 203 -19.55 -27.32 9.99
N PRO A 204 -20.47 -28.19 9.53
CA PRO A 204 -20.92 -29.31 10.32
C PRO A 204 -19.84 -30.41 10.31
N GLY A 205 -19.37 -30.76 11.50
CA GLY A 205 -18.66 -32.01 11.76
C GLY A 205 -17.14 -31.93 11.65
N TYR A 206 -16.47 -31.87 12.80
CA TYR A 206 -15.43 -32.81 13.24
C TYR A 206 -15.50 -32.83 14.79
N PRO A 207 -15.24 -33.98 15.43
CA PRO A 207 -15.80 -34.40 16.72
C PRO A 207 -15.42 -33.54 17.93
#